data_AF-A0A534BEJ1-F1
#
_entry.id   AF-A0A534BEJ1-F1
#
_cell.length_a   1.000
_cell.length_b   1.000
_cell.length_c   1.000
_cell.angle_alpha   90.00
_cell.angle_beta   90.00
_cell.angle_gamma   90.00
#
_symmetry.space_group_name_H-M   'P 1'
#
loop_
_entity.id
_entity.type
_entity.pdbx_description
1 polymer ?
#
loop_
_entity_poly.entity_id
_entity_poly.type
_entity_poly.pdbx_seq_one_letter_code
_entity_poly.pdbx_strand_id
1 'polypeptide(L)'
;MLLPGPVRGSVIALCIVVLAVAGCRTHRERDEKKQTPDLLYKRARHDLDSNDFNAAIKIYEQLTARYPFSDEARQSRLDLIYAYYRAGEGESATDAAETFRRENPAHPRVDYAWYIQGLVDFERTPNLIEQLFRADLTQRPPSTARKAFAAFKTVVEQYPKSEYAHDSLQRMIYLRNRLASYEVHV
;
A
#
# COMPACT_ATOMS: atom_id res chain seq x y z
N MET A 1 54.02 35.73 -40.05
CA MET A 1 53.26 34.53 -40.48
C MET A 1 52.72 33.85 -39.22
N LEU A 2 51.41 33.95 -38.99
CA LEU A 2 50.72 33.45 -37.80
C LEU A 2 50.62 31.91 -37.84
N LEU A 3 51.16 31.24 -36.83
CA LEU A 3 51.03 29.80 -36.61
C LEU A 3 49.57 29.45 -36.24
N PRO A 4 48.94 28.43 -36.83
CA PRO A 4 47.60 28.00 -36.44
C PRO A 4 47.68 27.17 -35.15
N GLY A 5 47.13 27.70 -34.05
CA GLY A 5 47.08 27.01 -32.75
C GLY A 5 46.17 25.77 -32.73
N PRO A 6 46.28 24.91 -31.70
CA PRO A 6 45.62 23.60 -31.59
C PRO A 6 44.13 23.69 -31.23
N VAL A 7 43.48 24.82 -31.49
CA VAL A 7 42.10 25.12 -31.09
C VAL A 7 41.07 24.24 -31.83
N ARG A 8 41.43 23.70 -33.00
CA ARG A 8 40.54 22.86 -33.81
C ARG A 8 40.28 21.47 -33.20
N GLY A 9 41.26 20.89 -32.51
CA GLY A 9 41.12 19.56 -31.88
C GLY A 9 40.20 19.58 -30.65
N SER A 10 40.35 20.59 -29.79
CA SER A 10 39.52 20.73 -28.57
C SER A 10 38.05 21.00 -28.87
N VAL A 11 37.73 21.76 -29.93
CA VAL A 11 36.33 22.04 -30.29
C VAL A 11 35.63 20.77 -30.82
N ILE A 12 36.33 19.95 -31.60
CA ILE A 12 35.78 18.68 -32.12
C ILE A 12 35.57 17.68 -30.97
N ALA A 13 36.52 17.58 -30.04
CA ALA A 13 36.39 16.72 -28.87
C ALA A 13 35.21 17.14 -27.97
N LEU A 14 34.99 18.44 -27.77
CA LEU A 14 33.88 18.96 -26.98
C LEU A 14 32.52 18.66 -27.62
N CYS A 15 32.40 18.78 -28.95
CA CYS A 15 31.17 18.44 -29.67
C CYS A 15 30.83 16.93 -29.59
N ILE A 16 31.82 16.04 -29.62
CA ILE A 16 31.61 14.59 -29.49
C ILE A 16 31.11 14.22 -28.08
N VAL A 17 31.62 14.88 -27.04
CA VAL A 17 31.16 14.66 -25.66
C VAL A 17 29.73 15.14 -25.46
N VAL A 18 29.34 16.28 -26.04
CA VAL A 18 27.96 16.79 -25.95
C VAL A 18 26.97 15.85 -26.67
N LEU A 19 27.36 15.27 -27.81
CA LEU A 19 26.55 14.27 -28.52
C LEU A 19 26.45 12.94 -27.76
N ALA A 20 27.49 12.53 -27.03
CA ALA A 20 27.48 11.33 -26.21
C ALA A 20 26.54 11.44 -25.00
N VAL A 21 26.40 12.64 -24.40
CA VAL A 21 25.49 12.86 -23.26
C VAL A 21 24.02 12.96 -23.71
N ALA A 22 23.76 13.36 -24.96
CA ALA A 22 22.40 13.38 -25.52
C ALA A 22 21.82 11.96 -25.79
N GLY A 23 22.66 10.92 -25.82
CA GLY A 23 22.26 9.54 -26.14
C GLY A 23 21.63 8.74 -24.99
N CYS A 24 21.77 9.17 -23.73
CA CYS A 24 21.28 8.39 -22.58
C CYS A 24 19.79 8.62 -22.23
N ARG A 25 19.05 9.47 -22.95
CA ARG A 25 17.65 9.82 -22.60
C ARG A 25 16.59 9.09 -23.44
N THR A 26 16.97 8.47 -24.55
CA THR A 26 16.04 7.92 -25.56
C THR A 26 15.58 6.47 -25.32
N HIS A 27 16.12 5.76 -24.32
CA HIS A 27 15.69 4.39 -24.02
C HIS A 27 14.47 4.32 -23.07
N ARG A 28 14.19 5.37 -22.31
CA ARG A 28 13.13 5.38 -21.29
C ARG A 28 11.72 5.52 -21.89
N GLU A 29 11.57 6.19 -23.02
CA GLU A 29 10.27 6.38 -23.69
C GLU A 29 9.79 5.16 -24.50
N ARG A 30 10.68 4.22 -24.83
CA ARG A 30 10.32 3.07 -25.69
C ARG A 30 9.63 1.94 -24.91
N ASP A 31 9.90 1.82 -23.60
CA ASP A 31 9.26 0.83 -22.72
C ASP A 31 7.87 1.27 -22.23
N GLU A 32 7.61 2.59 -22.13
CA GLU A 32 6.31 3.14 -21.70
C GLU A 32 5.17 2.90 -22.71
N LYS A 33 5.49 2.57 -23.96
CA LYS A 33 4.53 2.36 -25.06
C LYS A 33 3.95 0.94 -25.15
N LYS A 34 4.35 0.00 -24.27
CA LYS A 34 3.88 -1.41 -24.30
C LYS A 34 3.27 -1.94 -23.00
N GLN A 35 3.05 -1.09 -22.00
CA GLN A 35 2.49 -1.54 -20.73
C GLN A 35 0.97 -1.65 -20.82
N THR A 36 0.46 -2.85 -21.14
CA THR A 36 -0.96 -3.18 -21.09
C THR A 36 -1.45 -3.31 -19.63
N PRO A 37 -2.76 -3.17 -19.36
CA PRO A 37 -3.32 -3.38 -18.03
C PRO A 37 -2.92 -4.73 -17.42
N ASP A 38 -3.08 -5.82 -18.18
CA ASP A 38 -2.68 -7.18 -17.80
C ASP A 38 -1.20 -7.28 -17.39
N LEU A 39 -0.29 -6.68 -18.17
CA LEU A 39 1.15 -6.73 -17.88
C LEU A 39 1.49 -5.97 -16.60
N LEU A 40 0.89 -4.78 -16.41
CA LEU A 40 1.07 -4.01 -15.18
C LEU A 40 0.55 -4.78 -13.97
N TYR A 41 -0.64 -5.38 -14.10
CA TYR A 41 -1.24 -6.16 -13.04
C TYR A 41 -0.37 -7.34 -12.63
N LYS A 42 0.07 -8.16 -13.60
CA LYS A 42 0.94 -9.31 -13.34
C LYS A 42 2.24 -8.92 -12.66
N ARG A 43 2.83 -7.79 -13.08
CA ARG A 43 4.07 -7.29 -12.47
C ARG A 43 3.85 -6.80 -11.04
N ALA A 44 2.83 -5.97 -10.82
CA ALA A 44 2.47 -5.52 -9.48
C ALA A 44 2.15 -6.70 -8.56
N ARG A 45 1.45 -7.72 -9.09
CA ARG A 45 1.12 -8.93 -8.36
C ARG A 45 2.35 -9.76 -7.99
N HIS A 46 3.28 -9.92 -8.92
CA HIS A 46 4.56 -10.56 -8.64
C HIS A 46 5.33 -9.85 -7.51
N ASP A 47 5.38 -8.52 -7.54
CA ASP A 47 6.07 -7.73 -6.50
C ASP A 47 5.35 -7.86 -5.15
N LEU A 48 4.01 -7.85 -5.15
CA LEU A 48 3.18 -8.08 -3.98
C LEU A 48 3.43 -9.46 -3.36
N ASP A 49 3.41 -10.52 -4.19
CA ASP A 49 3.64 -11.91 -3.77
C ASP A 49 5.09 -12.12 -3.28
N SER A 50 6.03 -11.32 -3.78
CA SER A 50 7.43 -11.28 -3.32
C SER A 50 7.65 -10.45 -2.05
N ASN A 51 6.58 -9.90 -1.46
CA ASN A 51 6.58 -8.96 -0.33
C ASN A 51 7.29 -7.62 -0.60
N ASP A 52 7.52 -7.24 -1.86
CA ASP A 52 7.97 -5.89 -2.23
C ASP A 52 6.74 -4.98 -2.39
N PHE A 53 6.14 -4.62 -1.26
CA PHE A 53 4.91 -3.83 -1.22
C PHE A 53 5.08 -2.45 -1.85
N ASN A 54 6.24 -1.81 -1.66
CA ASN A 54 6.50 -0.48 -2.21
C ASN A 54 6.61 -0.49 -3.73
N ALA A 55 7.22 -1.52 -4.33
CA ALA A 55 7.22 -1.69 -5.77
C ALA A 55 5.80 -1.98 -6.30
N ALA A 56 5.07 -2.87 -5.63
CA ALA A 56 3.70 -3.22 -6.00
C ALA A 56 2.76 -1.99 -5.99
N ILE A 57 2.81 -1.17 -4.93
CA ILE A 57 2.03 0.07 -4.78
C ILE A 57 2.23 0.97 -6.00
N LYS A 58 3.48 1.27 -6.37
CA LYS A 58 3.79 2.16 -7.50
C LYS A 58 3.17 1.67 -8.81
N ILE A 59 3.22 0.37 -9.07
CA ILE A 59 2.68 -0.21 -10.31
C ILE A 59 1.15 -0.26 -10.26
N TYR A 60 0.55 -0.60 -9.12
CA TYR A 60 -0.91 -0.57 -8.97
C TYR A 60 -1.47 0.85 -9.08
N GLU A 61 -0.83 1.86 -8.50
CA GLU A 61 -1.19 3.28 -8.68
C GLU A 61 -1.10 3.67 -10.16
N GLN A 62 0.00 3.30 -10.84
CA GLN A 62 0.17 3.57 -12.26
C GLN A 62 -0.94 2.91 -13.10
N LEU A 63 -1.29 1.65 -12.79
CA LEU A 63 -2.35 0.90 -13.46
C LEU A 63 -3.71 1.56 -13.25
N THR A 64 -4.06 1.90 -12.00
CA THR A 64 -5.35 2.51 -11.68
C THR A 64 -5.50 3.94 -12.21
N ALA A 65 -4.40 4.69 -12.31
CA ALA A 65 -4.40 6.02 -12.90
C ALA A 65 -4.50 5.99 -14.43
N ARG A 66 -3.79 5.05 -15.09
CA ARG A 66 -3.71 5.00 -16.56
C ARG A 66 -4.90 4.25 -17.19
N TYR A 67 -5.43 3.24 -16.50
CA TYR A 67 -6.48 2.36 -17.02
C TYR A 67 -7.64 2.19 -16.01
N PRO A 68 -8.27 3.29 -15.53
CA PRO A 68 -9.18 3.29 -14.38
C PRO A 68 -10.46 2.44 -14.53
N PHE A 69 -10.80 2.04 -15.76
CA PHE A 69 -12.00 1.24 -16.07
C PHE A 69 -11.69 -0.20 -16.48
N SER A 70 -10.40 -0.60 -16.48
CA SER A 70 -10.01 -1.97 -16.76
C SER A 70 -10.36 -2.91 -15.60
N ASP A 71 -10.57 -4.19 -15.91
CA ASP A 71 -10.85 -5.22 -14.91
C ASP A 71 -9.68 -5.37 -13.94
N GLU A 72 -8.46 -5.27 -14.47
CA GLU A 72 -7.22 -5.28 -13.72
C GLU A 72 -7.12 -4.11 -12.75
N ALA A 73 -7.53 -2.90 -13.15
CA ALA A 73 -7.56 -1.75 -12.26
C ALA A 73 -8.58 -1.93 -11.12
N ARG A 74 -9.74 -2.56 -11.38
CA ARG A 74 -10.72 -2.87 -10.33
C ARG A 74 -10.14 -3.80 -9.27
N GLN A 75 -9.46 -4.86 -9.70
CA GLN A 75 -8.77 -5.77 -8.78
C GLN A 75 -7.58 -5.08 -8.08
N SER A 76 -6.84 -4.24 -8.81
CA SER A 76 -5.69 -3.50 -8.27
C SER A 76 -6.07 -2.54 -7.16
N ARG A 77 -7.26 -1.93 -7.19
CA ARG A 77 -7.74 -1.10 -6.08
C ARG A 77 -7.89 -1.90 -4.78
N LEU A 78 -8.32 -3.16 -4.86
CA LEU A 78 -8.36 -4.07 -3.71
C LEU A 78 -6.95 -4.46 -3.25
N ASP A 79 -6.08 -4.79 -4.20
CA ASP A 79 -4.70 -5.20 -3.91
C ASP A 79 -3.86 -4.02 -3.34
N LEU A 80 -4.18 -2.77 -3.73
CA LEU A 80 -3.61 -1.53 -3.17
C LEU A 80 -3.89 -1.37 -1.68
N ILE A 81 -5.14 -1.59 -1.26
CA ILE A 81 -5.52 -1.54 0.16
C ILE A 81 -4.63 -2.49 0.99
N TYR A 82 -4.40 -3.69 0.47
CA TYR A 82 -3.52 -4.67 1.10
C TYR A 82 -2.06 -4.23 1.10
N ALA A 83 -1.57 -3.77 -0.05
CA ALA A 83 -0.18 -3.38 -0.21
C ALA A 83 0.19 -2.23 0.73
N TYR A 84 -0.66 -1.21 0.85
CA TYR A 84 -0.48 -0.12 1.82
C TYR A 84 -0.45 -0.64 3.26
N TYR A 85 -1.40 -1.50 3.63
CA TYR A 85 -1.42 -2.10 4.97
C TYR A 85 -0.12 -2.85 5.28
N ARG A 86 0.35 -3.67 4.34
CA ARG A 86 1.58 -4.46 4.51
C ARG A 86 2.85 -3.61 4.47
N ALA A 87 2.85 -2.51 3.73
CA ALA A 87 3.92 -1.52 3.72
C ALA A 87 3.98 -0.68 5.01
N GLY A 88 2.94 -0.73 5.86
CA GLY A 88 2.83 0.11 7.05
C GLY A 88 2.26 1.50 6.78
N GLU A 89 1.72 1.74 5.59
CA GLU A 89 1.05 2.97 5.21
C GLU A 89 -0.43 2.94 5.62
N GLY A 90 -0.68 2.99 6.93
CA GLY A 90 -2.04 2.83 7.48
C GLY A 90 -3.03 3.90 7.02
N GLU A 91 -2.60 5.15 6.89
CA GLU A 91 -3.45 6.24 6.40
C GLU A 91 -3.87 6.00 4.94
N SER A 92 -2.90 5.72 4.05
CA SER A 92 -3.15 5.35 2.65
C SER A 92 -4.09 4.13 2.53
N ALA A 93 -3.89 3.10 3.37
CA ALA A 93 -4.74 1.91 3.38
C ALA A 93 -6.18 2.24 3.79
N THR A 94 -6.35 3.13 4.78
CA THR A 94 -7.66 3.58 5.27
C THR A 94 -8.39 4.37 4.20
N ASP A 95 -7.72 5.34 3.57
CA ASP A 95 -8.28 6.18 2.52
C ASP A 95 -8.69 5.36 1.30
N ALA A 96 -7.84 4.41 0.88
CA ALA A 96 -8.12 3.49 -0.21
C ALA A 96 -9.32 2.58 0.11
N ALA A 97 -9.40 2.06 1.34
CA ALA A 97 -10.52 1.22 1.78
C ALA A 97 -11.83 2.01 1.83
N GLU A 98 -11.84 3.23 2.38
CA GLU A 98 -13.02 4.07 2.41
C GLU A 98 -13.50 4.42 1.00
N THR A 99 -12.58 4.85 0.14
CA THR A 99 -12.87 5.17 -1.25
C THR A 99 -13.46 3.96 -1.98
N PHE A 100 -12.87 2.77 -1.82
CA PHE A 100 -13.40 1.55 -2.41
C PHE A 100 -14.84 1.27 -1.99
N ARG A 101 -15.16 1.37 -0.69
CA ARG A 101 -16.53 1.14 -0.18
C ARG A 101 -17.51 2.20 -0.67
N ARG A 102 -17.09 3.47 -0.70
CA ARG A 102 -17.91 4.59 -1.16
C ARG A 102 -18.26 4.47 -2.64
N GLU A 103 -17.29 4.08 -3.47
CA GLU A 103 -17.47 3.92 -4.91
C GLU A 103 -18.15 2.60 -5.29
N ASN A 104 -18.02 1.56 -4.46
CA ASN A 104 -18.47 0.21 -4.79
C ASN A 104 -19.31 -0.45 -3.67
N PRO A 105 -20.42 0.17 -3.22
CA PRO A 105 -21.16 -0.27 -2.02
C PRO A 105 -21.77 -1.67 -2.14
N ALA A 106 -22.04 -2.15 -3.36
CA ALA A 106 -22.61 -3.49 -3.61
C ALA A 106 -21.53 -4.55 -3.96
N HIS A 107 -20.24 -4.20 -3.91
CA HIS A 107 -19.19 -5.12 -4.32
C HIS A 107 -19.01 -6.25 -3.29
N PRO A 108 -18.83 -7.52 -3.72
CA PRO A 108 -18.67 -8.65 -2.81
C PRO A 108 -17.47 -8.56 -1.85
N ARG A 109 -16.54 -7.64 -2.11
CA ARG A 109 -15.28 -7.42 -1.37
C ARG A 109 -15.30 -6.19 -0.46
N VAL A 110 -16.48 -5.61 -0.21
CA VAL A 110 -16.62 -4.54 0.79
C VAL A 110 -16.29 -5.04 2.20
N ASP A 111 -16.58 -6.31 2.49
CA ASP A 111 -16.17 -7.01 3.71
C ASP A 111 -14.65 -6.97 3.92
N TYR A 112 -13.87 -7.19 2.86
CA TYR A 112 -12.42 -7.12 2.89
C TYR A 112 -11.91 -5.72 3.19
N ALA A 113 -12.49 -4.68 2.59
CA ALA A 113 -12.11 -3.30 2.88
C ALA A 113 -12.39 -2.91 4.34
N TRP A 114 -13.51 -3.36 4.91
CA TRP A 114 -13.77 -3.22 6.35
C TRP A 114 -12.76 -3.99 7.20
N TYR A 115 -12.44 -5.22 6.82
CA TYR A 115 -11.48 -6.04 7.53
C TYR A 115 -10.08 -5.41 7.56
N ILE A 116 -9.55 -4.94 6.42
CA ILE A 116 -8.24 -4.26 6.38
C ILE A 116 -8.26 -2.97 7.20
N GLN A 117 -9.33 -2.17 7.14
CA GLN A 117 -9.42 -0.99 8.01
C GLN A 117 -9.36 -1.38 9.49
N GLY A 118 -10.06 -2.45 9.89
CA GLY A 118 -9.96 -3.01 11.23
C GLY A 118 -8.52 -3.38 11.58
N LEU A 119 -7.78 -4.03 10.66
CA LEU A 119 -6.38 -4.40 10.87
C LEU A 119 -5.42 -3.21 10.97
N VAL A 120 -5.68 -2.13 10.24
CA VAL A 120 -4.90 -0.89 10.31
C VAL A 120 -5.04 -0.24 11.68
N ASP A 121 -6.28 -0.13 12.17
CA ASP A 121 -6.58 0.45 13.49
C ASP A 121 -6.25 -0.49 14.65
N PHE A 122 -6.14 -1.80 14.39
CA PHE A 122 -5.85 -2.81 15.40
C PHE A 122 -4.42 -2.66 15.92
N GLU A 123 -4.29 -2.29 17.19
CA GLU A 123 -3.00 -2.21 17.87
C GLU A 123 -2.22 -3.51 17.68
N ARG A 124 -0.96 -3.41 17.25
CA ARG A 124 -0.08 -4.57 17.21
C ARG A 124 0.04 -5.15 18.61
N THR A 125 -0.11 -6.47 18.70
CA THR A 125 0.18 -7.22 19.91
C THR A 125 1.62 -6.90 20.35
N PRO A 126 1.88 -6.74 21.67
CA PRO A 126 3.22 -6.52 22.17
C PRO A 126 4.21 -7.52 21.57
N ASN A 127 5.31 -7.00 21.02
CA ASN A 127 6.39 -7.85 20.53
C ASN A 127 7.05 -8.60 21.68
N LEU A 128 7.77 -9.70 21.40
CA LEU A 128 8.42 -10.54 22.41
C LEU A 128 9.29 -9.74 23.38
N ILE A 129 9.94 -8.67 22.89
CA ILE A 129 10.75 -7.74 23.67
C ILE A 129 9.88 -6.97 24.68
N GLU A 130 8.74 -6.43 24.26
CA GLU A 130 7.83 -5.67 25.12
C GLU A 130 7.20 -6.58 26.20
N GLN A 131 6.91 -7.84 25.85
CA GLN A 131 6.48 -8.86 26.81
C GLN A 131 7.58 -9.20 27.82
N LEU A 132 8.83 -9.35 27.35
CA LEU A 132 9.98 -9.68 28.20
C LEU A 132 10.29 -8.58 29.22
N PHE A 133 10.17 -7.31 28.81
CA PHE A 133 10.40 -6.16 29.69
C PHE A 133 9.19 -5.78 30.55
N ARG A 134 8.08 -6.54 30.51
CA ARG A 134 6.81 -6.22 31.19
C ARG A 134 6.40 -4.76 30.98
N ALA A 135 6.59 -4.26 29.77
CA ALA A 135 6.12 -2.92 29.44
C ALA A 135 4.60 -2.93 29.61
N ASP A 136 4.11 -2.22 30.63
CA ASP A 136 2.69 -2.19 30.93
C ASP A 136 1.95 -1.37 29.88
N LEU A 137 1.58 -2.06 28.79
CA LEU A 137 0.81 -1.45 27.73
C LEU A 137 -0.57 -1.03 28.21
N THR A 138 -1.11 -1.58 29.32
CA THR A 138 -2.45 -1.22 29.82
C THR A 138 -2.55 0.23 30.28
N GLN A 139 -1.43 0.94 30.44
CA GLN A 139 -1.40 2.36 30.76
C GLN A 139 -1.45 3.26 29.51
N ARG A 140 -1.23 2.73 28.30
CA ARG A 140 -1.33 3.49 27.05
C ARG A 140 -2.80 3.62 26.64
N PRO A 141 -3.32 4.84 26.39
CA PRO A 141 -4.68 5.03 25.90
C PRO A 141 -4.90 4.28 24.58
N PRO A 142 -5.89 3.36 24.50
CA PRO A 142 -6.11 2.57 23.31
C PRO A 142 -6.91 3.36 22.26
N SER A 143 -6.26 4.38 21.68
CA SER A 143 -6.92 5.45 20.91
C SER A 143 -7.61 4.96 19.63
N THR A 144 -7.09 3.91 18.98
CA THR A 144 -7.65 3.33 17.75
C THR A 144 -8.47 2.07 18.00
N ALA A 145 -8.42 1.49 19.21
CA ALA A 145 -9.10 0.22 19.52
C ALA A 145 -10.61 0.27 19.30
N ARG A 146 -11.26 1.40 19.58
CA ARG A 146 -12.69 1.60 19.30
C ARG A 146 -13.00 1.62 17.80
N LYS A 147 -12.12 2.21 16.99
CA LYS A 147 -12.26 2.23 15.51
C LYS A 147 -12.10 0.84 14.93
N ALA A 148 -11.06 0.12 15.37
CA ALA A 148 -10.83 -1.28 14.99
C ALA A 148 -12.03 -2.15 15.36
N PHE A 149 -12.55 -2.00 16.58
CA PHE A 149 -13.73 -2.75 17.04
C PHE A 149 -14.95 -2.47 16.15
N ALA A 150 -15.22 -1.21 15.81
CA ALA A 150 -16.33 -0.84 14.94
C ALA A 150 -16.20 -1.41 13.52
N ALA A 151 -15.00 -1.42 12.96
CA ALA A 151 -14.73 -2.01 11.65
C ALA A 151 -14.96 -3.53 11.66
N PHE A 152 -14.39 -4.25 12.64
CA PHE A 152 -14.60 -5.70 12.77
C PHE A 152 -16.06 -6.06 13.08
N LYS A 153 -16.74 -5.26 13.91
CA LYS A 153 -18.17 -5.41 14.18
C LYS A 153 -18.99 -5.33 12.89
N THR A 154 -18.65 -4.39 12.01
CA THR A 154 -19.28 -4.26 10.69
C THR A 154 -19.09 -5.53 9.86
N VAL A 155 -17.88 -6.12 9.84
CA VAL A 155 -17.64 -7.41 9.16
C VAL A 155 -18.53 -8.52 9.73
N VAL A 156 -18.59 -8.67 11.05
CA VAL A 156 -19.35 -9.74 11.70
C VAL A 156 -20.86 -9.58 11.52
N GLU A 157 -21.40 -8.37 11.67
CA GLU A 157 -22.84 -8.12 11.65
C GLU A 157 -23.40 -8.02 10.23
N GLN A 158 -22.70 -7.34 9.31
CA GLN A 158 -23.20 -7.13 7.95
C GLN A 158 -22.72 -8.23 6.98
N TYR A 159 -21.57 -8.85 7.24
CA TYR A 159 -20.96 -9.86 6.37
C TYR A 159 -20.64 -11.16 7.11
N PRO A 160 -21.62 -11.79 7.79
CA PRO A 160 -21.38 -12.97 8.64
C PRO A 160 -20.87 -14.20 7.88
N LYS A 161 -21.03 -14.25 6.55
CA LYS A 161 -20.52 -15.31 5.67
C LYS A 161 -19.14 -15.02 5.08
N SER A 162 -18.57 -13.84 5.37
CA SER A 162 -17.23 -13.47 4.93
C SER A 162 -16.19 -14.44 5.51
N GLU A 163 -15.14 -14.72 4.74
CA GLU A 163 -13.96 -15.45 5.23
C GLU A 163 -13.30 -14.73 6.42
N TYR A 164 -13.51 -13.41 6.56
CA TYR A 164 -12.94 -12.58 7.61
C TYR A 164 -13.78 -12.49 8.88
N ALA A 165 -15.03 -13.00 8.86
CA ALA A 165 -15.96 -12.84 9.97
C ALA A 165 -15.44 -13.51 11.26
N HIS A 166 -14.87 -14.71 11.15
CA HIS A 166 -14.37 -15.44 12.31
C HIS A 166 -13.17 -14.75 12.96
N ASP A 167 -12.18 -14.32 12.17
CA ASP A 167 -11.01 -13.60 12.69
C ASP A 167 -11.40 -12.23 13.27
N SER A 168 -12.32 -11.52 12.61
CA SER A 168 -12.89 -10.25 13.10
C SER A 168 -13.52 -10.42 14.48
N LEU A 169 -14.28 -11.50 14.69
CA LEU A 169 -14.88 -11.80 15.99
C LEU A 169 -13.83 -12.03 17.09
N GLN A 170 -12.77 -12.80 16.80
CA GLN A 170 -11.69 -13.02 17.77
C GLN A 170 -11.00 -11.71 18.16
N ARG A 171 -10.74 -10.84 17.18
CA ARG A 171 -10.16 -9.51 17.42
C ARG A 171 -11.10 -8.61 18.22
N MET A 172 -12.41 -8.66 17.99
CA MET A 172 -13.38 -7.93 18.80
C MET A 172 -13.35 -8.37 20.27
N ILE A 173 -13.25 -9.68 20.54
CA ILE A 173 -13.13 -10.20 21.91
C ILE A 173 -11.86 -9.66 22.58
N TYR A 174 -10.72 -9.69 21.86
CA TYR A 174 -9.47 -9.12 22.35
C TYR A 174 -9.60 -7.62 22.67
N LEU A 175 -10.12 -6.83 21.72
CA LEU A 175 -10.28 -5.39 21.87
C LEU A 175 -11.23 -5.03 23.02
N ARG A 176 -12.32 -5.78 23.20
CA ARG A 176 -13.24 -5.59 24.34
C ARG A 176 -12.52 -5.79 25.67
N ASN A 177 -11.76 -6.87 25.81
CA ASN A 177 -11.01 -7.14 27.04
C ASN A 177 -9.96 -6.06 27.28
N ARG A 178 -9.27 -5.63 26.21
CA ARG A 178 -8.27 -4.57 26.25
C ARG A 178 -8.84 -3.23 26.72
N LEU A 179 -9.97 -2.81 26.16
CA LEU A 179 -10.67 -1.60 26.56
C LEU A 179 -11.12 -1.66 28.02
N ALA A 180 -11.70 -2.80 28.45
CA ALA A 180 -12.10 -3.01 29.84
C ALA A 180 -10.90 -2.94 30.81
N SER A 181 -9.75 -3.52 30.45
CA SER A 181 -8.53 -3.45 31.28
C SER A 181 -7.99 -2.03 31.45
N TYR A 182 -8.13 -1.18 30.42
CA TYR A 182 -7.76 0.23 30.49
C TYR A 182 -8.72 1.01 31.40
N GLU A 183 -10.03 0.78 31.26
CA GLU A 183 -11.07 1.43 32.08
C GLU A 183 -11.00 1.07 33.57
N VAL A 184 -10.44 -0.09 33.94
CA VAL A 184 -10.19 -0.47 35.34
C VAL A 184 -8.91 0.17 35.91
N HIS A 185 -7.95 0.52 35.05
CA HIS A 185 -6.67 1.12 35.46
C HIS A 185 -6.75 2.64 35.67
N VAL A 186 -7.68 3.32 34.98
CA VAL A 186 -7.93 4.77 35.08
C VAL A 186 -8.93 5.05 36.20
#